data_AF-A0A969PID0-F1
#
_entry.id   AF-A0A969PID0-F1
#
_cell.length_a   1.000
_cell.length_b   1.000
_cell.length_c   1.000
_cell.angle_alpha   90.00
_cell.angle_beta   90.00
_cell.angle_gamma   90.00
#
_symmetry.space_group_name_H-M   'P 1'
#
loop_
_entity.id
_entity.type
_entity.pdbx_description
1 polymer ?
#
loop_
_entity_poly.entity_id
_entity_poly.type
_entity_poly.pdbx_seq_one_letter_code
_entity_poly.pdbx_strand_id
1 'polypeptide(L)' 'MAQRLKRWESPRRQGRNDKGKGGSARQRQLKKQQQMLRKKLKQQEQQRGREINLFPLIFVISEQIKSDRVV' A
#
# COMPACT_ATOMS: atom_id res chain seq x y z
N MET A 1 20.50 -17.86 0.22
CA MET A 1 20.94 -18.66 -0.95
C MET A 1 22.31 -18.17 -1.39
N ALA A 2 23.36 -18.98 -1.21
CA ALA A 2 24.71 -18.63 -1.63
C ALA A 2 24.85 -18.89 -3.14
N GLN A 3 25.05 -17.83 -3.92
CA GLN A 3 25.21 -17.92 -5.38
C GLN A 3 26.70 -18.11 -5.69
N ARG A 4 27.10 -19.33 -6.06
CA ARG A 4 28.50 -19.67 -6.38
C ARG A 4 28.84 -19.12 -7.77
N LEU A 5 29.67 -18.08 -7.85
CA LEU A 5 30.11 -17.51 -9.13
C LEU A 5 30.96 -18.51 -9.93
N LYS A 6 30.87 -18.43 -11.27
CA LYS A 6 31.77 -19.17 -12.17
C LYS A 6 33.18 -18.58 -12.10
N ARG A 7 34.22 -19.41 -12.28
CA ARG A 7 35.64 -19.01 -12.10
C ARG A 7 36.08 -17.81 -12.94
N TRP A 8 35.46 -17.59 -14.10
CA TRP A 8 35.76 -16.50 -15.02
C TRP A 8 34.79 -15.31 -14.87
N GLU A 9 33.93 -15.36 -13.86
CA GLU A 9 32.99 -14.29 -13.57
C GLU A 9 33.54 -13.46 -12.41
N SER A 10 33.97 -12.23 -12.70
CA SER A 10 34.36 -11.27 -11.66
C SER A 10 33.22 -11.13 -10.64
N PRO A 11 33.47 -11.08 -9.31
CA PRO A 11 32.45 -10.87 -8.29
C PRO A 11 31.56 -9.68 -8.64
N ARG A 12 30.47 -9.95 -9.37
CA ARG A 12 29.56 -8.90 -9.85
C ARG A 12 28.86 -8.40 -8.61
N ARG A 13 29.32 -7.27 -8.06
CA ARG A 13 28.61 -6.59 -6.97
C ARG A 13 27.16 -6.41 -7.43
N GLN A 14 26.23 -7.00 -6.70
CA GLN A 14 24.80 -6.77 -6.93
C GLN A 14 24.56 -5.26 -6.76
N GLY A 15 23.93 -4.63 -7.77
CA GLY A 15 23.61 -3.18 -7.73
C GLY A 15 24.25 -2.29 -8.81
N ARG A 16 24.95 -2.85 -9.80
CA ARG A 16 25.52 -2.07 -10.92
C ARG A 16 24.46 -1.38 -11.81
N ASN A 17 23.20 -1.84 -11.76
CA ASN A 17 22.11 -1.33 -12.60
C ASN A 17 21.08 -0.47 -11.85
N ASP A 18 21.19 -0.24 -10.55
CA ASP A 18 20.14 0.45 -9.78
C ASP A 18 20.06 1.95 -10.08
N LYS A 19 21.16 2.55 -10.56
CA LYS A 19 21.29 3.99 -10.86
C LYS A 19 21.09 4.36 -12.33
N GLY A 20 20.86 3.37 -13.21
CA GLY A 20 20.65 3.58 -14.65
C GLY A 20 19.17 3.59 -15.06
N LYS A 21 18.87 3.91 -16.33
CA LYS A 21 17.50 3.91 -16.87
C LYS A 21 16.77 2.58 -16.61
N GLY A 22 17.47 1.45 -16.74
CA GLY A 22 16.93 0.11 -16.48
C GLY A 22 16.59 -0.15 -15.00
N GLY A 23 17.44 0.32 -14.07
CA GLY A 23 17.16 0.22 -12.63
C GLY A 23 15.97 1.05 -12.21
N SER A 24 15.93 2.31 -12.66
CA SER A 24 14.81 3.22 -12.42
C SER A 24 13.49 2.69 -12.99
N ALA A 25 13.50 2.09 -14.19
CA ALA A 25 12.33 1.44 -14.76
C ALA A 25 11.86 0.25 -13.92
N ARG A 26 12.79 -0.61 -13.49
CA ARG A 26 12.49 -1.77 -12.62
C ARG A 26 11.94 -1.35 -11.26
N GLN A 27 12.51 -0.31 -10.63
CA GLN A 27 12.00 0.25 -9.37
C GLN A 27 10.57 0.77 -9.53
N ARG A 28 10.27 1.46 -10.64
CA ARG A 28 8.90 1.93 -10.94
C ARG A 28 7.92 0.77 -11.11
N GLN A 29 8.33 -0.30 -11.79
CA GLN A 29 7.50 -1.51 -11.93
C GLN A 29 7.21 -2.14 -10.56
N LEU A 30 8.22 -2.31 -9.72
CA LEU A 30 8.06 -2.85 -8.36
C LEU A 30 7.13 -1.99 -7.51
N LYS A 31 7.28 -0.66 -7.55
CA LYS A 31 6.40 0.28 -6.84
C LYS A 31 4.95 0.14 -7.29
N LYS A 32 4.70 0.01 -8.61
CA LYS A 32 3.36 -0.23 -9.15
C LYS A 32 2.77 -1.55 -8.66
N GLN A 33 3.55 -2.64 -8.68
CA GLN A 33 3.11 -3.94 -8.18
C GLN A 33 2.73 -3.88 -6.69
N GLN A 34 3.56 -3.25 -5.86
CA GLN A 34 3.28 -3.07 -4.44
C GLN A 34 2.02 -2.23 -4.19
N GLN A 35 1.82 -1.15 -4.95
CA GLN A 35 0.61 -0.32 -4.84
C GLN A 35 -0.64 -1.11 -5.22
N MET A 36 -0.58 -1.92 -6.28
CA MET A 36 -1.67 -2.80 -6.68
C MET A 36 -1.97 -3.86 -5.62
N LEU A 37 -0.95 -4.44 -5.01
CA LEU A 37 -1.10 -5.39 -3.91
C LEU A 37 -1.79 -4.73 -2.70
N ARG A 38 -1.35 -3.54 -2.30
CA ARG A 38 -1.98 -2.76 -1.21
C ARG A 38 -3.45 -2.48 -1.47
N LYS A 39 -3.80 -2.10 -2.71
CA LYS A 39 -5.20 -1.87 -3.10
C LYS A 39 -6.04 -3.15 -2.98
N LYS A 40 -5.52 -4.29 -3.45
CA LYS A 40 -6.20 -5.59 -3.35
C LYS A 40 -6.42 -6.00 -1.89
N LEU A 41 -5.40 -5.87 -1.05
CA LEU A 41 -5.50 -6.17 0.38
C LEU A 41 -6.51 -5.27 1.09
N LYS A 42 -6.45 -3.96 0.85
CA LYS A 42 -7.43 -3.01 1.41
C LYS A 42 -8.85 -3.26 0.89
N GLN A 43 -9.01 -3.60 -0.38
CA GLN A 43 -10.33 -3.94 -0.94
C GLN A 43 -10.90 -5.20 -0.30
N GLN A 44 -10.07 -6.21 -0.03
CA GLN A 44 -10.48 -7.42 0.68
C GLN A 44 -10.88 -7.11 2.13
N GLU A 45 -10.12 -6.26 2.82
CA GLU A 45 -10.46 -5.78 4.16
C GLU A 45 -11.74 -4.94 4.16
N GLN A 46 -11.95 -4.08 3.16
CA GLN A 46 -13.14 -3.25 3.05
C GLN A 46 -14.38 -4.03 2.61
N GLN A 47 -14.22 -5.16 1.91
CA GLN A 47 -15.32 -6.10 1.67
C GLN A 47 -15.72 -6.85 2.95
N ARG A 48 -14.76 -7.16 3.82
CA ARG A 48 -15.00 -7.77 5.13
C ARG A 48 -15.58 -6.77 6.13
N GLY A 49 -15.04 -5.56 6.17
CA GLY A 49 -15.44 -4.46 7.06
C GLY A 49 -16.50 -3.52 6.48
N ARG A 50 -17.32 -3.98 5.53
CA ARG A 50 -18.59 -3.30 5.15
C ARG A 50 -19.65 -3.45 6.25
N GLU A 51 -19.19 -3.44 7.48
CA GLU A 51 -19.96 -3.49 8.70
C GLU A 51 -20.02 -2.06 9.19
N ILE A 52 -21.10 -1.39 8.76
CA ILE A 52 -21.68 -0.17 9.29
C ILE A 52 -20.71 1.03 9.36
N ASN A 53 -20.71 1.85 8.30
CA ASN A 53 -20.32 3.27 8.45
C ASN A 53 -21.34 3.94 9.38
N LEU A 54 -21.12 3.88 10.69
CA LEU A 54 -21.89 4.59 11.72
C LEU A 54 -21.59 6.10 11.74
N PHE A 55 -20.56 6.55 11.03
CA PHE A 55 -20.17 7.96 10.93
C PHE A 55 -21.31 8.93 10.56
N PRO A 56 -22.15 8.67 9.53
CA PRO A 56 -23.32 9.52 9.25
C PRO A 56 -24.36 9.51 10.39
N LEU A 57 -24.56 8.38 11.09
CA LEU A 57 -25.51 8.32 12.21
C LEU A 57 -25.02 9.12 13.43
N ILE A 58 -23.73 9.04 13.75
CA ILE A 58 -23.14 9.76 14.90
C ILE A 58 -23.26 11.28 14.71
N PHE A 59 -23.03 11.78 13.50
CA PHE A 59 -23.15 13.20 13.18
C PHE A 59 -24.59 13.71 13.38
N VAL A 60 -25.57 13.01 12.81
CA VAL A 60 -27.00 13.37 12.89
C VAL A 60 -27.52 13.32 14.33
N ILE A 61 -27.14 12.29 15.11
CA ILE A 61 -27.53 12.18 16.53
C ILE A 61 -26.93 13.33 17.36
N SER A 62 -25.69 13.74 17.06
CA SER A 62 -25.03 14.83 17.79
C SER A 62 -25.67 16.20 17.56
N GLU A 63 -26.21 16.45 16.37
CA GLU A 63 -26.93 17.68 16.06
C GLU A 63 -28.30 17.74 16.73
N GLN A 64 -29.02 16.61 16.77
CA GLN A 64 -30.31 16.51 17.45
C GLN A 64 -30.19 16.80 18.96
N ILE A 65 -29.19 16.24 19.63
CA ILE A 65 -28.97 16.43 21.08
C ILE A 65 -28.67 17.90 21.43
N LYS A 66 -28.03 18.66 20.53
CA LYS A 66 -27.79 20.09 20.75
C LYS A 66 -29.04 20.94 20.60
N SER A 67 -29.93 20.59 19.66
CA SER A 67 -31.20 21.29 19.45
C SER A 67 -32.13 21.15 20.67
N ASP A 68 -32.18 19.97 21.28
CA ASP A 68 -33.12 19.65 22.37
C ASP A 68 -32.70 20.22 23.74
N ARG A 69 -31.47 20.75 23.89
CA ARG A 69 -30.99 21.40 25.13
C ARG A 69 -31.16 22.92 25.17
N VAL A 70 -31.64 23.53 24.09
CA VAL A 70 -31.76 25.00 23.95
C VAL A 70 -33.23 25.46 24.06
N VAL A 71 -34.15 24.56 24.44
CA VAL A 71 -35.54 24.88 24.80
C VAL A 71 -35.74 24.68 26.30
#